data_AF-A0A7K3SAR6-F1
#
_entry.id   AF-A0A7K3SAR6-F1
#
_cell.length_a   1.000
_cell.length_b   1.000
_cell.length_c   1.000
_cell.angle_alpha   90.00
_cell.angle_beta   90.00
_cell.angle_gamma   90.00
#
_symmetry.space_group_name_H-M   'P 1'
#
loop_
_entity.id
_entity.type
_entity.pdbx_description
1 polymer ?
#
loop_
_entity_poly.entity_id
_entity_poly.type
_entity_poly.pdbx_seq_one_letter_code
_entity_poly.pdbx_strand_id
1 'polypeptide(L)'
;PGTEAPGTPDVPAPSSQPPAGGGRFTQWAGPGCATGTYKERGRFESGDAGWYTVEKGGFDGDGCDGRFSAIPMSGSPTEDRGSTATWSWHLGRGFSECALTVFVPDSGRPRDAAGEPTVYRVLSDPDDADSAYTGFAVLQTEHRGSEVPVRSYPVKGDVFAVQLIDRGRDWGDARRVGAHHAAAQMRASCN
;
A
#
# COMPACT_ATOMS: atom_id res chain seq x y z
N PRO A 1 15.93 21.54 52.25
CA PRO A 1 16.72 20.46 51.59
C PRO A 1 15.83 19.23 51.37
N GLY A 2 15.69 18.83 50.11
CA GLY A 2 14.52 18.13 49.56
C GLY A 2 14.39 16.64 49.87
N THR A 3 13.15 16.17 49.77
CA THR A 3 12.69 14.79 49.93
C THR A 3 12.72 14.08 48.59
N GLU A 4 13.41 12.94 48.51
CA GLU A 4 13.61 12.13 47.31
C GLU A 4 12.38 11.25 47.03
N ALA A 5 11.88 11.26 45.79
CA ALA A 5 10.74 10.45 45.34
C ALA A 5 11.21 9.12 44.72
N PRO A 6 10.45 8.01 44.83
CA PRO A 6 10.87 6.71 44.29
C PRO A 6 10.75 6.66 42.76
N GLY A 7 11.78 6.14 42.10
CA GLY A 7 11.88 5.99 40.65
C GLY A 7 10.85 5.04 40.04
N THR A 8 10.36 5.41 38.86
CA THR A 8 9.44 4.62 38.02
C THR A 8 10.20 3.51 37.29
N PRO A 9 9.64 2.30 37.11
CA PRO A 9 10.30 1.24 36.33
C PRO A 9 10.37 1.57 34.83
N ASP A 10 11.57 1.49 34.25
CA ASP A 10 11.80 1.56 32.80
C ASP A 10 11.07 0.41 32.08
N VAL A 11 10.09 0.74 31.25
CA VAL A 11 9.50 -0.20 30.28
C VAL A 11 10.39 -0.19 29.03
N PRO A 12 10.89 -1.34 28.55
CA PRO A 12 11.72 -1.38 27.34
C PRO A 12 10.91 -0.90 26.13
N ALA A 13 11.46 0.07 25.39
CA ALA A 13 10.91 0.50 24.11
C ALA A 13 10.94 -0.67 23.09
N PRO A 14 9.91 -0.84 22.26
CA PRO A 14 9.92 -1.87 21.21
C PRO A 14 11.07 -1.59 20.23
N SER A 15 11.93 -2.59 20.05
CA SER A 15 13.11 -2.50 19.20
C SER A 15 12.73 -2.53 17.72
N SER A 16 13.15 -1.51 16.97
CA SER A 16 12.92 -1.36 15.52
C SER A 16 14.03 -1.96 14.65
N GLN A 17 14.81 -2.91 15.18
CA GLN A 17 15.90 -3.53 14.41
C GLN A 17 15.36 -4.66 13.51
N PRO A 18 15.62 -4.61 12.18
CA PRO A 18 15.37 -5.75 11.31
C PRO A 18 16.19 -6.96 11.75
N PRO A 19 15.62 -8.19 11.72
CA PRO A 19 16.36 -9.38 12.11
C PRO A 19 17.56 -9.61 11.18
N ALA A 20 18.73 -9.79 11.78
CA ALA A 20 19.97 -10.05 11.05
C ALA A 20 20.06 -11.55 10.66
N GLY A 21 20.13 -11.82 9.35
CA GLY A 21 20.59 -13.09 8.78
C GLY A 21 19.50 -14.10 8.46
N GLY A 22 19.32 -14.40 7.16
CA GLY A 22 18.65 -15.59 6.64
C GLY A 22 17.24 -15.91 7.16
N GLY A 23 16.57 -14.94 7.77
CA GLY A 23 15.23 -15.09 8.32
C GLY A 23 14.17 -14.85 7.27
N ARG A 24 12.97 -15.40 7.47
CA ARG A 24 11.80 -15.03 6.65
C ARG A 24 11.32 -13.65 7.11
N PHE A 25 11.14 -12.73 6.19
CA PHE A 25 10.48 -11.45 6.45
C PHE A 25 9.01 -11.58 6.05
N THR A 26 8.08 -11.11 6.86
CA THR A 26 6.67 -10.98 6.46
C THR A 26 6.06 -9.80 7.18
N GLN A 27 5.50 -8.87 6.40
CA GLN A 27 4.97 -7.64 6.98
C GLN A 27 3.91 -7.00 6.08
N TRP A 28 2.86 -6.47 6.70
CA TRP A 28 1.89 -5.61 6.05
C TRP A 28 2.37 -4.16 6.02
N ALA A 29 1.94 -3.42 5.00
CA ALA A 29 2.12 -1.97 4.89
C ALA A 29 0.88 -1.38 4.24
N GLY A 30 0.59 -0.11 4.49
CA GLY A 30 -0.53 0.59 3.89
C GLY A 30 -1.13 1.61 4.84
N PRO A 31 -2.23 2.27 4.44
CA PRO A 31 -2.96 3.17 5.32
C PRO A 31 -3.30 2.46 6.64
N GLY A 32 -3.02 3.14 7.76
CA GLY A 32 -3.39 2.62 9.08
C GLY A 32 -2.55 1.47 9.64
N CYS A 33 -1.56 0.95 8.89
CA CYS A 33 -0.64 -0.04 9.42
C CYS A 33 0.43 0.61 10.32
N ALA A 34 0.72 -0.01 11.46
CA ALA A 34 1.80 0.38 12.36
C ALA A 34 3.20 0.04 11.81
N THR A 35 3.27 -0.78 10.76
CA THR A 35 4.52 -1.24 10.15
C THR A 35 4.58 -0.91 8.67
N GLY A 36 5.80 -0.91 8.14
CA GLY A 36 6.08 -0.56 6.75
C GLY A 36 5.96 0.94 6.52
N THR A 37 6.03 1.36 5.27
CA THR A 37 5.83 2.75 4.90
C THR A 37 4.79 2.84 3.79
N TYR A 38 3.94 3.85 3.89
CA TYR A 38 2.93 4.20 2.90
C TYR A 38 3.02 5.70 2.61
N LYS A 39 3.16 6.06 1.34
CA LYS A 39 3.30 7.46 0.88
C LYS A 39 2.32 7.73 -0.25
N GLU A 40 1.67 8.89 -0.21
CA GLU A 40 0.79 9.37 -1.27
C GLU A 40 1.40 10.59 -1.95
N ARG A 41 1.27 10.67 -3.27
CA ARG A 41 1.67 11.82 -4.08
C ARG A 41 0.53 12.23 -4.99
N GLY A 42 0.35 13.54 -5.17
CA GLY A 42 -0.74 14.07 -6.00
C GLY A 42 -2.11 14.04 -5.31
N ARG A 43 -2.17 13.85 -3.98
CA ARG A 43 -3.42 13.90 -3.23
C ARG A 43 -4.08 15.27 -3.36
N PHE A 44 -5.33 15.29 -3.78
CA PHE A 44 -6.22 16.45 -3.76
C PHE A 44 -7.62 16.00 -3.35
N GLU A 45 -8.35 16.82 -2.60
CA GLU A 45 -9.70 16.49 -2.14
C GLU A 45 -10.72 17.32 -2.93
N SER A 46 -11.71 16.65 -3.52
CA SER A 46 -12.76 17.29 -4.34
C SER A 46 -14.04 16.46 -4.32
N GLY A 47 -14.50 16.09 -3.12
CA GLY A 47 -15.59 15.12 -2.95
C GLY A 47 -15.29 13.82 -3.69
N ASP A 48 -16.28 13.30 -4.42
CA ASP A 48 -16.14 12.07 -5.22
C ASP A 48 -15.25 12.26 -6.48
N ALA A 49 -14.78 13.47 -6.81
CA ALA A 49 -13.87 13.70 -7.95
C ALA A 49 -12.39 13.68 -7.55
N GLY A 50 -12.11 13.74 -6.25
CA GLY A 50 -10.74 13.70 -5.72
C GLY A 50 -10.45 12.44 -4.93
N TRP A 51 -9.35 12.50 -4.19
CA TRP A 51 -9.01 11.50 -3.19
C TRP A 51 -9.96 11.61 -2.00
N TYR A 52 -10.25 10.47 -1.38
CA TYR A 52 -10.85 10.42 -0.06
C TYR A 52 -10.39 9.19 0.70
N THR A 53 -10.45 9.28 2.02
CA THR A 53 -10.18 8.14 2.91
C THR A 53 -11.49 7.43 3.21
N VAL A 54 -11.46 6.10 3.15
CA VAL A 54 -12.58 5.25 3.57
C VAL A 54 -12.15 4.54 4.85
N GLU A 55 -12.89 4.77 5.93
CA GLU A 55 -12.47 4.38 7.29
C GLU A 55 -12.52 2.87 7.55
N LYS A 56 -13.19 2.09 6.71
CA LYS A 56 -13.39 0.64 6.90
C LYS A 56 -13.46 -0.11 5.56
N GLY A 57 -13.19 -1.41 5.61
CA GLY A 57 -13.31 -2.32 4.47
C GLY A 57 -11.95 -2.80 3.95
N GLY A 58 -10.85 -2.21 4.42
CA GLY A 58 -9.50 -2.73 4.26
C GLY A 58 -9.17 -3.85 5.25
N PHE A 59 -7.92 -4.31 5.21
CA PHE A 59 -7.38 -5.29 6.13
C PHE A 59 -7.10 -4.66 7.50
N ASP A 60 -7.64 -5.26 8.55
CA ASP A 60 -7.61 -4.76 9.94
C ASP A 60 -6.82 -5.69 10.89
N GLY A 61 -6.00 -6.59 10.34
CA GLY A 61 -5.10 -7.47 11.07
C GLY A 61 -3.68 -6.92 11.19
N ASP A 62 -2.82 -7.60 11.96
CA ASP A 62 -1.37 -7.39 12.02
C ASP A 62 -0.93 -5.92 12.24
N GLY A 63 -1.73 -5.17 13.01
CA GLY A 63 -1.45 -3.76 13.34
C GLY A 63 -1.95 -2.75 12.30
N CYS A 64 -2.83 -3.15 11.38
CA CYS A 64 -3.55 -2.27 10.47
C CYS A 64 -4.98 -1.99 10.99
N ASP A 65 -5.53 -0.81 10.70
CA ASP A 65 -6.85 -0.38 11.21
C ASP A 65 -8.01 -0.57 10.20
N GLY A 66 -7.73 -1.09 9.01
CA GLY A 66 -8.73 -1.35 7.97
C GLY A 66 -9.15 -0.13 7.15
N ARG A 67 -8.57 1.06 7.36
CA ARG A 67 -8.84 2.20 6.46
C ARG A 67 -8.08 2.08 5.15
N PHE A 68 -8.55 2.73 4.10
CA PHE A 68 -7.85 2.77 2.82
C PHE A 68 -8.08 4.10 2.09
N SER A 69 -7.28 4.36 1.06
CA SER A 69 -7.43 5.54 0.22
C SER A 69 -8.10 5.19 -1.10
N ALA A 70 -9.17 5.92 -1.44
CA ALA A 70 -9.76 5.92 -2.76
C ALA A 70 -9.06 6.99 -3.61
N ILE A 71 -8.45 6.55 -4.70
CA ILE A 71 -7.59 7.34 -5.58
C ILE A 71 -8.32 7.59 -6.90
N PRO A 72 -8.54 8.85 -7.32
CA PRO A 72 -9.20 9.13 -8.58
C PRO A 72 -8.38 8.54 -9.73
N MET A 73 -9.06 7.98 -10.72
CA MET A 73 -8.38 7.51 -11.92
C MET A 73 -8.02 8.71 -12.81
N SER A 74 -7.05 8.52 -13.70
CA SER A 74 -6.59 9.53 -14.66
C SER A 74 -7.62 9.89 -15.72
N GLY A 75 -8.68 9.09 -15.83
CA GLY A 75 -9.67 9.12 -16.91
C GLY A 75 -9.14 8.58 -18.23
N SER A 76 -7.97 7.95 -18.24
CA SER A 76 -7.37 7.37 -19.44
C SER A 76 -6.89 5.93 -19.19
N PRO A 77 -7.20 4.99 -20.10
CA PRO A 77 -6.66 3.63 -20.00
C PRO A 77 -5.14 3.56 -20.25
N THR A 78 -4.53 4.63 -20.77
CA THR A 78 -3.14 4.63 -21.26
C THR A 78 -2.28 5.73 -20.66
N GLU A 79 -2.86 6.73 -20.01
CA GLU A 79 -2.14 7.89 -19.47
C GLU A 79 -2.24 7.92 -17.95
N ASP A 80 -1.18 8.41 -17.33
CA ASP A 80 -1.09 8.70 -15.91
C ASP A 80 -1.29 10.22 -15.71
N ARG A 81 -1.84 10.65 -14.58
CA ARG A 81 -2.04 12.07 -14.24
C ARG A 81 -1.33 12.50 -12.95
N GLY A 82 -0.50 11.61 -12.40
CA GLY A 82 0.47 11.93 -11.35
C GLY A 82 0.01 11.59 -9.92
N SER A 83 -1.21 11.07 -9.74
CA SER A 83 -1.63 10.50 -8.47
C SER A 83 -0.98 9.13 -8.26
N THR A 84 -0.29 8.93 -7.14
CA THR A 84 0.39 7.67 -6.80
C THR A 84 0.26 7.31 -5.32
N ALA A 85 0.21 6.02 -5.03
CA ALA A 85 0.36 5.47 -3.69
C ALA A 85 1.51 4.46 -3.66
N THR A 86 2.49 4.65 -2.78
CA THR A 86 3.69 3.81 -2.68
C THR A 86 3.72 3.09 -1.34
N TRP A 87 3.89 1.78 -1.37
CA TRP A 87 4.21 0.92 -0.23
C TRP A 87 5.70 0.59 -0.25
N SER A 88 6.36 0.57 0.90
CA SER A 88 7.74 0.12 1.00
C SER A 88 8.06 -0.60 2.30
N TRP A 89 9.01 -1.53 2.21
CA TRP A 89 9.52 -2.34 3.31
C TRP A 89 11.05 -2.25 3.33
N HIS A 90 11.61 -1.91 4.49
CA HIS A 90 13.05 -1.94 4.72
C HIS A 90 13.46 -3.33 5.19
N LEU A 91 14.07 -4.10 4.29
CA LEU A 91 14.40 -5.51 4.52
C LEU A 91 15.78 -5.67 5.17
N GLY A 92 16.69 -4.71 4.94
CA GLY A 92 18.10 -4.88 5.24
C GLY A 92 18.80 -5.75 4.19
N ARG A 93 19.87 -6.46 4.56
CA ARG A 93 20.66 -7.29 3.63
C ARG A 93 20.26 -8.76 3.74
N GLY A 94 20.37 -9.49 2.63
CA GLY A 94 20.29 -10.95 2.59
C GLY A 94 18.98 -11.52 2.05
N PHE A 95 18.02 -10.68 1.67
CA PHE A 95 16.80 -11.09 0.97
C PHE A 95 17.01 -11.02 -0.54
N SER A 96 16.52 -12.03 -1.24
CA SER A 96 16.64 -12.18 -2.69
C SER A 96 15.31 -11.98 -3.41
N GLU A 97 14.19 -12.31 -2.75
CA GLU A 97 12.89 -12.31 -3.38
C GLU A 97 11.76 -12.02 -2.37
N CYS A 98 10.75 -11.26 -2.79
CA CYS A 98 9.53 -11.02 -2.03
C CYS A 98 8.28 -11.46 -2.80
N ALA A 99 7.48 -12.34 -2.18
CA ALA A 99 6.12 -12.64 -2.60
C ALA A 99 5.17 -11.51 -2.15
N LEU A 100 4.35 -11.01 -3.08
CA LEU A 100 3.38 -9.94 -2.83
C LEU A 100 1.95 -10.46 -2.69
N THR A 101 1.22 -9.89 -1.75
CA THR A 101 -0.25 -10.04 -1.62
C THR A 101 -0.88 -8.66 -1.49
N VAL A 102 -1.86 -8.34 -2.33
CA VAL A 102 -2.62 -7.09 -2.27
C VAL A 102 -3.95 -7.35 -1.59
N PHE A 103 -4.33 -6.57 -0.59
CA PHE A 103 -5.70 -6.59 -0.10
C PHE A 103 -6.55 -5.63 -0.92
N VAL A 104 -7.63 -6.11 -1.53
CA VAL A 104 -8.61 -5.26 -2.22
C VAL A 104 -9.77 -5.01 -1.26
N PRO A 105 -10.03 -3.76 -0.85
CA PRO A 105 -11.02 -3.49 0.18
C PRO A 105 -12.46 -3.62 -0.34
N ASP A 106 -13.38 -3.85 0.60
CA ASP A 106 -14.82 -3.75 0.36
C ASP A 106 -15.48 -2.82 1.38
N SER A 107 -15.84 -1.61 0.93
CA SER A 107 -16.58 -0.63 1.74
C SER A 107 -18.10 -0.75 1.61
N GLY A 108 -18.60 -1.66 0.77
CA GLY A 108 -19.99 -1.69 0.32
C GLY A 108 -20.31 -0.66 -0.77
N ARG A 109 -19.35 0.18 -1.19
CA ARG A 109 -19.48 1.11 -2.32
C ARG A 109 -18.53 0.68 -3.45
N PRO A 110 -19.04 0.04 -4.52
CA PRO A 110 -18.18 -0.54 -5.57
C PRO A 110 -17.20 0.45 -6.22
N ARG A 111 -17.56 1.74 -6.27
CA ARG A 111 -16.73 2.80 -6.86
C ARG A 111 -15.44 3.07 -6.08
N ASP A 112 -15.40 2.77 -4.79
CA ASP A 112 -14.22 3.02 -3.94
C ASP A 112 -13.05 2.09 -4.29
N ALA A 113 -13.35 0.93 -4.90
CA ALA A 113 -12.40 -0.07 -5.36
C ALA A 113 -12.83 -0.58 -6.75
N ALA A 114 -12.69 0.26 -7.76
CA ALA A 114 -13.23 0.04 -9.11
C ALA A 114 -12.15 -0.09 -10.20
N GLY A 115 -10.86 -0.18 -9.83
CA GLY A 115 -9.79 -0.34 -10.80
C GLY A 115 -9.93 -1.60 -11.66
N GLU A 116 -10.01 -1.39 -12.97
CA GLU A 116 -10.21 -2.43 -13.98
C GLU A 116 -9.26 -2.22 -15.19
N PRO A 117 -7.97 -2.56 -15.05
CA PRO A 117 -7.29 -2.92 -13.80
C PRO A 117 -6.76 -1.71 -13.02
N THR A 118 -6.41 -1.91 -11.75
CA THR A 118 -5.44 -1.07 -11.06
C THR A 118 -4.03 -1.49 -11.43
N VAL A 119 -3.18 -0.55 -11.82
CA VAL A 119 -1.81 -0.81 -12.27
C VAL A 119 -0.81 -0.49 -11.18
N TYR A 120 0.11 -1.44 -10.96
CA TYR A 120 1.20 -1.34 -9.99
C TYR A 120 2.56 -1.48 -10.69
N ARG A 121 3.55 -0.74 -10.20
CA ARG A 121 4.96 -0.83 -10.56
C ARG A 121 5.72 -1.36 -9.35
N VAL A 122 6.76 -2.16 -9.58
CA VAL A 122 7.70 -2.59 -8.53
C VAL A 122 9.01 -1.85 -8.72
N LEU A 123 9.48 -1.25 -7.63
CA LEU A 123 10.54 -0.24 -7.62
C LEU A 123 11.73 -0.75 -6.82
N SER A 124 12.95 -0.35 -7.22
CA SER A 124 14.14 -0.53 -6.38
C SER A 124 14.36 0.61 -5.41
N ASP A 125 13.74 1.77 -5.64
CA ASP A 125 13.75 2.94 -4.76
C ASP A 125 12.31 3.50 -4.64
N PRO A 126 11.72 3.58 -3.43
CA PRO A 126 10.35 4.08 -3.24
C PRO A 126 10.16 5.56 -3.59
N ASP A 127 11.23 6.35 -3.61
CA ASP A 127 11.19 7.79 -3.83
C ASP A 127 11.52 8.17 -5.29
N ASP A 128 12.01 7.23 -6.10
CA ASP A 128 12.29 7.40 -7.53
C ASP A 128 11.38 6.52 -8.41
N ALA A 129 10.45 7.15 -9.12
CA ALA A 129 9.51 6.45 -10.01
C ALA A 129 10.19 5.80 -11.23
N ASP A 130 11.35 6.30 -11.65
CA ASP A 130 12.12 5.75 -12.78
C ASP A 130 12.89 4.47 -12.38
N SER A 131 12.98 4.19 -11.08
CA SER A 131 13.54 2.94 -10.54
C SER A 131 12.62 1.73 -10.72
N ALA A 132 11.44 1.92 -11.30
CA ALA A 132 10.51 0.85 -11.64
C ALA A 132 11.18 -0.15 -12.61
N TYR A 133 11.22 -1.42 -12.22
CA TYR A 133 11.85 -2.46 -13.03
C TYR A 133 10.88 -3.53 -13.55
N THR A 134 9.65 -3.55 -13.05
CA THR A 134 8.56 -4.37 -13.57
C THR A 134 7.22 -3.85 -13.02
N GLY A 135 6.12 -4.52 -13.38
CA GLY A 135 4.78 -4.17 -12.90
C GLY A 135 3.82 -5.34 -12.91
N PHE A 136 2.62 -5.08 -12.42
CA PHE A 136 1.48 -5.99 -12.43
C PHE A 136 0.16 -5.21 -12.37
N ALA A 137 -0.95 -5.93 -12.52
CA ALA A 137 -2.28 -5.38 -12.53
C ALA A 137 -3.21 -6.24 -11.64
N VAL A 138 -4.16 -5.60 -10.97
CA VAL A 138 -5.21 -6.28 -10.18
C VAL A 138 -6.58 -5.78 -10.63
N LEU A 139 -7.50 -6.72 -10.87
CA LEU A 139 -8.92 -6.42 -11.11
C LEU A 139 -9.63 -6.22 -9.78
N GLN A 140 -9.64 -4.98 -9.27
CA GLN A 140 -10.27 -4.70 -7.99
C GLN A 140 -11.77 -4.97 -8.01
N THR A 141 -12.38 -4.82 -9.19
CA THR A 141 -13.79 -5.10 -9.43
C THR A 141 -14.19 -6.55 -9.13
N GLU A 142 -13.25 -7.50 -9.21
CA GLU A 142 -13.47 -8.94 -9.03
C GLU A 142 -13.01 -9.45 -7.66
N HIS A 143 -12.22 -8.66 -6.92
CA HIS A 143 -11.51 -9.13 -5.73
C HIS A 143 -11.84 -8.37 -4.43
N ARG A 144 -12.86 -7.52 -4.42
CA ARG A 144 -13.24 -6.77 -3.20
C ARG A 144 -13.42 -7.69 -1.98
N GLY A 145 -12.87 -7.25 -0.85
CA GLY A 145 -12.91 -7.96 0.43
C GLY A 145 -11.95 -9.15 0.51
N SER A 146 -10.94 -9.23 -0.36
CA SER A 146 -10.04 -10.39 -0.42
C SER A 146 -8.56 -10.04 -0.54
N GLU A 147 -7.73 -10.97 -0.06
CA GLU A 147 -6.30 -11.03 -0.33
C GLU A 147 -6.06 -11.62 -1.72
N VAL A 148 -5.33 -10.88 -2.56
CA VAL A 148 -4.94 -11.29 -3.92
C VAL A 148 -3.44 -11.57 -3.93
N PRO A 149 -3.02 -12.85 -3.91
CA PRO A 149 -1.63 -13.22 -4.18
C PRO A 149 -1.28 -12.84 -5.61
N VAL A 150 -0.14 -12.18 -5.81
CA VAL A 150 0.27 -11.74 -7.15
C VAL A 150 1.36 -12.65 -7.69
N ARG A 151 2.63 -12.32 -7.43
CA ARG A 151 3.80 -13.13 -7.74
C ARG A 151 4.95 -12.70 -6.85
N SER A 152 6.05 -13.43 -6.96
CA SER A 152 7.32 -13.06 -6.36
C SER A 152 8.15 -12.17 -7.26
N TYR A 153 8.93 -11.28 -6.65
CA TYR A 153 9.77 -10.30 -7.33
C TYR A 153 11.16 -10.24 -6.70
N PRO A 154 12.22 -10.05 -7.52
CA PRO A 154 13.57 -9.95 -7.00
C PRO A 154 13.76 -8.68 -6.18
N VAL A 155 14.44 -8.80 -5.04
CA VAL A 155 14.89 -7.66 -4.25
C VAL A 155 16.16 -7.08 -4.88
N LYS A 156 16.17 -5.77 -5.17
CA LYS A 156 17.28 -5.09 -5.88
C LYS A 156 18.12 -4.17 -4.97
N GLY A 157 17.91 -4.23 -3.66
CA GLY A 157 18.55 -3.37 -2.67
C GLY A 157 18.22 -3.82 -1.25
N ASP A 158 18.23 -2.89 -0.31
CA ASP A 158 17.78 -3.11 1.07
C ASP A 158 16.31 -2.70 1.29
N VAL A 159 15.67 -2.16 0.26
CA VAL A 159 14.26 -1.78 0.21
C VAL A 159 13.55 -2.56 -0.89
N PHE A 160 12.32 -2.94 -0.61
CA PHE A 160 11.36 -3.42 -1.59
C PHE A 160 10.18 -2.46 -1.63
N ALA A 161 9.75 -2.04 -2.82
CA ALA A 161 8.73 -1.02 -2.96
C ALA A 161 7.77 -1.31 -4.13
N VAL A 162 6.52 -0.89 -3.94
CA VAL A 162 5.45 -1.03 -4.94
C VAL A 162 4.72 0.30 -5.03
N GLN A 163 4.44 0.76 -6.24
CA GLN A 163 3.69 1.99 -6.50
C GLN A 163 2.46 1.69 -7.34
N LEU A 164 1.29 2.08 -6.84
CA LEU A 164 0.08 2.22 -7.63
C LEU A 164 0.14 3.54 -8.39
N ILE A 165 -0.21 3.51 -9.68
CA ILE A 165 -0.41 4.69 -10.53
C ILE A 165 -1.89 4.86 -10.85
N ASP A 166 -2.31 6.11 -11.08
CA ASP A 166 -3.71 6.48 -11.33
C ASP A 166 -4.28 6.09 -12.70
N ARG A 167 -3.54 5.33 -13.52
CA ARG A 167 -4.01 4.91 -14.84
C ARG A 167 -5.29 4.09 -14.77
N GLY A 168 -6.37 4.64 -15.31
CA GLY A 168 -7.67 3.99 -15.33
C GLY A 168 -8.74 4.87 -15.96
N ARG A 169 -9.86 4.26 -16.33
CA ARG A 169 -11.00 4.97 -16.93
C ARG A 169 -12.14 5.09 -15.93
N ASP A 170 -12.57 6.32 -15.67
CA ASP A 170 -13.65 6.71 -14.75
C ASP A 170 -14.87 7.34 -15.46
N TRP A 171 -15.03 7.11 -16.76
CA TRP A 171 -16.13 7.67 -17.55
C TRP A 171 -16.62 6.69 -18.62
N GLY A 172 -17.79 6.98 -19.19
CA GLY A 172 -18.36 6.29 -20.34
C GLY A 172 -19.53 5.37 -20.01
N ASP A 173 -19.62 4.85 -18.78
CA ASP A 173 -20.80 4.16 -18.28
C ASP A 173 -21.02 4.46 -16.79
N ALA A 174 -22.22 4.20 -16.29
CA ALA A 174 -22.63 4.54 -14.93
C ALA A 174 -21.80 3.82 -13.84
N ARG A 175 -21.12 2.71 -14.15
CA ARG A 175 -20.26 2.00 -13.19
C ARG A 175 -18.88 2.65 -13.07
N ARG A 176 -18.50 3.46 -14.06
CA ARG A 176 -17.19 4.13 -14.13
C ARG A 176 -17.22 5.55 -13.58
N VAL A 177 -18.34 6.26 -13.65
CA VAL A 177 -18.44 7.65 -13.19
C VAL A 177 -18.04 7.76 -11.71
N GLY A 178 -16.94 8.47 -11.46
CA GLY A 178 -16.38 8.61 -10.11
C GLY A 178 -15.81 7.30 -9.55
N ALA A 179 -15.28 6.45 -10.42
CA ALA A 179 -14.54 5.24 -10.04
C ALA A 179 -13.15 5.60 -9.52
N HIS A 180 -12.72 4.90 -8.48
CA HIS A 180 -11.42 5.05 -7.85
C HIS A 180 -10.66 3.75 -7.88
N HIS A 181 -9.33 3.85 -7.91
CA HIS A 181 -8.49 2.77 -7.45
C HIS A 181 -8.48 2.77 -5.92
N ALA A 182 -8.57 1.60 -5.30
CA ALA A 182 -8.33 1.46 -3.88
C ALA A 182 -6.84 1.22 -3.60
N ALA A 183 -6.25 2.04 -2.73
CA ALA A 183 -4.97 1.79 -2.09
C ALA A 183 -5.19 1.39 -0.63
N ALA A 184 -5.20 0.09 -0.38
CA ALA A 184 -5.34 -0.49 0.96
C ALA A 184 -4.02 -1.14 1.40
N GLN A 185 -4.10 -2.20 2.20
CA GLN A 185 -2.94 -2.89 2.75
C GLN A 185 -2.32 -3.85 1.74
N MET A 186 -1.00 -3.99 1.80
CA MET A 186 -0.22 -4.91 0.99
C MET A 186 0.74 -5.67 1.90
N ARG A 187 0.89 -6.97 1.68
CA ARG A 187 1.85 -7.83 2.40
C ARG A 187 3.03 -8.16 1.50
N ALA A 188 4.23 -8.04 2.04
CA ALA A 188 5.44 -8.59 1.46
C ALA A 188 5.95 -9.74 2.34
N SER A 189 6.22 -10.89 1.73
CA SER A 189 6.84 -12.06 2.35
C SER A 189 8.14 -12.40 1.64
N CYS A 190 9.28 -12.12 2.27
CA CYS A 190 10.59 -12.19 1.63
C CYS A 190 11.49 -13.29 2.20
N ASN A 191 12.37 -13.81 1.33
CA ASN A 191 13.38 -14.82 1.63
C ASN A 191 14.72 -14.51 0.96
#